data_AF-A0A2N3BH10-F1
#
_entry.id   AF-A0A2N3BH10-F1
#
_cell.length_a   1.000
_cell.length_b   1.000
_cell.length_c   1.000
_cell.angle_alpha   90.00
_cell.angle_beta   90.00
_cell.angle_gamma   90.00
#
_symmetry.space_group_name_H-M   'P 1'
#
loop_
_entity.id
_entity.type
_entity.pdbx_description
1 polymer ?
#
loop_
_entity_poly.entity_id
_entity_poly.type
_entity_poly.pdbx_seq_one_letter_code
_entity_poly.pdbx_strand_id
1 'polypeptide(L)'
;MIGALIRWSTANRFLVIVGALLLAGAGVVSLRSIPLDAIPDLSDVQVIVKTTYPGQAPQVVEDQVTYPLTTAMLAVPGAVTVRGYSFFNDSYVYIIFEDGTDLYWARSRVLEYLSQVASKLPVAAKPALGPDATGVGWIFQYALVDRTGRHDLAELRSIQDWFLKYELQTVEGVSEVATIGGMVKQYQVVVDPNRLRAYGLTLSAVRKAIERGNQETGGRVIEMAEAEYMVRASGYIDSLEDLERIPLKVNADGTPLLLRDVADIRLGPELRRGIGELNGEGEAVGGVIIMRWGENALATIERVKTKLERLEAGLPDGVEIVTTY
;
A
#
# COMPACT_ATOMS: atom_id res chain seq x y z
N MET A 1 -45.35 38.73 24.96
CA MET A 1 -43.98 38.41 24.49
C MET A 1 -43.88 38.47 22.96
N ILE A 2 -44.61 37.64 22.20
CA ILE A 2 -44.57 37.61 20.72
C ILE A 2 -44.92 38.98 20.09
N GLY A 3 -46.00 39.61 20.53
CA GLY A 3 -46.41 40.93 20.00
C GLY A 3 -45.40 42.05 20.27
N ALA A 4 -44.56 41.94 21.31
CA ALA A 4 -43.50 42.90 21.58
C ALA A 4 -42.33 42.71 20.60
N LEU A 5 -41.99 41.46 20.27
CA LEU A 5 -40.96 41.12 19.28
C LEU A 5 -41.35 41.64 17.88
N ILE A 6 -42.60 41.45 17.46
CA ILE A 6 -43.10 41.93 16.17
C ILE A 6 -43.05 43.46 16.09
N ARG A 7 -43.48 44.15 17.16
CA ARG A 7 -43.40 45.61 17.24
C ARG A 7 -41.95 46.12 17.20
N TRP A 8 -41.03 45.44 17.86
CA TRP A 8 -39.60 45.78 17.83
C TRP A 8 -39.00 45.57 16.43
N SER A 9 -39.31 44.45 15.76
CA SER A 9 -38.83 44.16 14.40
C SER A 9 -39.36 45.15 13.37
N THR A 10 -40.62 45.56 13.49
CA THR A 10 -41.22 46.57 12.59
C THR A 10 -40.68 47.97 12.82
N ALA A 11 -40.43 48.36 14.09
CA ALA A 11 -39.79 49.64 14.42
C ALA A 11 -38.33 49.69 13.94
N ASN A 12 -37.61 48.56 13.97
CA ASN A 12 -36.21 48.45 13.58
C ASN A 12 -36.02 47.83 12.18
N ARG A 13 -36.91 48.14 11.23
CA ARG A 13 -36.94 47.54 9.88
C ARG A 13 -35.59 47.53 9.16
N PHE A 14 -34.78 48.58 9.31
CA PHE A 14 -33.46 48.65 8.69
C PHE A 14 -32.51 47.60 9.26
N LEU A 15 -32.43 47.48 10.59
CA LEU A 15 -31.59 46.48 11.26
C LEU A 15 -32.04 45.06 10.94
N VAL A 16 -33.35 44.83 10.83
CA VAL A 16 -33.90 43.52 10.44
C VAL A 16 -33.50 43.15 9.00
N ILE A 17 -33.60 44.09 8.05
CA ILE A 17 -33.19 43.85 6.66
C ILE A 17 -31.68 43.61 6.56
N VAL A 18 -30.87 44.43 7.25
CA VAL A 18 -29.41 44.23 7.29
C VAL A 18 -29.07 42.87 7.90
N GLY A 19 -29.71 42.48 9.01
CA GLY A 19 -29.54 41.17 9.64
C GLY A 19 -29.95 40.03 8.71
N ALA A 20 -31.06 40.16 7.98
CA ALA A 20 -31.50 39.18 7.00
C ALA A 20 -30.52 39.06 5.82
N LEU A 21 -29.96 40.17 5.34
CA LEU A 21 -28.95 40.16 4.28
C LEU A 21 -27.63 39.54 4.75
N LEU A 22 -27.19 39.82 5.98
CA LEU A 22 -26.01 39.18 6.56
C LEU A 22 -26.21 37.67 6.73
N LEU A 23 -27.39 37.24 7.21
CA LEU A 23 -27.75 35.83 7.32
C LEU A 23 -27.83 35.15 5.94
N ALA A 24 -28.40 35.82 4.94
CA ALA A 24 -28.44 35.31 3.56
C ALA A 24 -27.03 35.19 2.98
N GLY A 25 -26.18 36.19 3.18
CA GLY A 25 -24.77 36.15 2.78
C GLY A 25 -24.00 35.03 3.46
N ALA A 26 -24.16 34.86 4.78
CA ALA A 26 -23.58 33.74 5.53
C ALA A 26 -24.10 32.39 5.01
N GLY A 27 -25.40 32.28 4.73
CA GLY A 27 -26.01 31.09 4.15
C GLY A 27 -25.44 30.73 2.77
N VAL A 28 -25.21 31.72 1.90
CA VAL A 28 -24.58 31.51 0.58
C VAL A 28 -23.12 31.04 0.73
N VAL A 29 -22.37 31.59 1.69
CA VAL A 29 -21.01 31.12 1.99
C VAL A 29 -21.03 29.69 2.48
N SER A 30 -21.90 29.36 3.45
CA SER A 30 -22.05 28.00 3.97
C SER A 30 -22.47 27.00 2.90
N LEU A 31 -23.42 27.34 2.02
CA LEU A 31 -23.83 26.46 0.93
C LEU A 31 -22.70 26.11 -0.04
N ARG A 32 -21.70 26.99 -0.19
CA ARG A 32 -20.53 26.75 -1.04
C ARG A 32 -19.44 25.92 -0.35
N SER A 33 -19.40 25.89 0.98
CA SER A 33 -18.36 25.20 1.75
C SER A 33 -18.83 23.91 2.43
N ILE A 34 -20.12 23.58 2.36
CA ILE A 34 -20.65 22.32 2.90
C ILE A 34 -20.03 21.14 2.14
N PRO A 35 -19.47 20.14 2.84
CA PRO A 35 -19.00 18.92 2.22
C PRO A 35 -20.14 18.20 1.50
N LEU A 36 -19.89 17.78 0.27
CA LEU A 36 -20.85 17.06 -0.54
C LEU A 36 -20.37 15.63 -0.71
N ASP A 37 -21.23 14.69 -0.35
CA ASP A 37 -21.06 13.27 -0.63
C ASP A 37 -22.38 12.69 -1.15
N ALA A 38 -22.30 11.57 -1.87
CA ALA A 38 -23.47 10.91 -2.44
C ALA A 38 -24.37 10.28 -1.36
N ILE A 39 -23.75 9.78 -0.30
CA ILE A 39 -24.40 9.20 0.89
C ILE A 39 -23.66 9.64 2.15
N PRO A 40 -24.33 9.74 3.30
CA PRO A 40 -23.62 9.84 4.57
C PRO A 40 -22.74 8.60 4.78
N ASP A 41 -21.60 8.75 5.45
CA ASP A 41 -20.80 7.60 5.86
C ASP A 41 -21.58 6.78 6.90
N LEU A 42 -21.98 5.57 6.50
CA LEU A 42 -22.72 4.60 7.33
C LEU A 42 -21.81 3.49 7.86
N SER A 43 -20.50 3.61 7.67
CA SER A 43 -19.56 2.55 8.07
C SER A 43 -19.25 2.60 9.56
N ASP A 44 -19.15 1.41 10.16
CA ASP A 44 -18.68 1.26 11.53
C ASP A 44 -17.22 1.75 11.64
N VAL A 45 -16.86 2.24 12.83
CA VAL A 45 -15.46 2.57 13.13
C VAL A 45 -14.67 1.27 13.20
N GLN A 46 -13.83 1.05 12.19
CA GLN A 46 -13.04 -0.17 12.06
C GLN A 46 -11.55 0.11 11.94
N VAL A 47 -10.76 -0.73 12.58
CA VAL A 47 -9.29 -0.76 12.43
C VAL A 47 -8.91 -2.12 11.89
N ILE A 48 -8.16 -2.11 10.79
CA ILE A 48 -7.68 -3.33 10.13
C ILE A 48 -6.23 -3.56 10.54
N VAL A 49 -5.90 -4.80 10.89
CA VAL A 49 -4.51 -5.27 11.01
C VAL A 49 -4.30 -6.36 9.98
N LYS A 50 -3.46 -6.08 8.98
CA LYS A 50 -3.03 -7.05 7.99
C LYS A 50 -1.67 -7.61 8.40
N THR A 51 -1.54 -8.92 8.45
CA THR A 51 -0.27 -9.58 8.74
C THR A 51 0.08 -10.53 7.61
N THR A 52 1.18 -10.26 6.92
CA THR A 52 1.69 -11.17 5.88
C THR A 52 2.62 -12.19 6.52
N TYR A 53 2.35 -13.47 6.27
CA TYR A 53 3.12 -14.63 6.70
C TYR A 53 3.39 -15.58 5.51
N PRO A 54 4.41 -15.30 4.68
CA PRO A 54 4.60 -15.95 3.38
C PRO A 54 4.82 -17.47 3.47
N GLY A 55 4.19 -18.19 2.53
CA GLY A 55 4.36 -19.64 2.31
C GLY A 55 3.55 -20.53 3.25
N GLN A 56 2.65 -19.98 4.06
CA GLN A 56 1.96 -20.72 5.12
C GLN A 56 0.52 -21.05 4.78
N ALA A 57 0.11 -22.26 5.15
CA ALA A 57 -1.26 -22.74 5.01
C ALA A 57 -2.23 -21.96 5.92
N PRO A 58 -3.51 -21.80 5.54
CA PRO A 58 -4.51 -21.09 6.34
C PRO A 58 -4.58 -21.54 7.81
N GLN A 59 -4.50 -22.84 8.09
CA GLN A 59 -4.53 -23.35 9.47
C GLN A 59 -3.32 -22.87 10.30
N VAL A 60 -2.13 -22.83 9.70
CA VAL A 60 -0.93 -22.35 10.39
C VAL A 60 -1.02 -20.84 10.64
N VAL A 61 -1.56 -20.09 9.66
CA VAL A 61 -1.82 -18.66 9.82
C VAL A 61 -2.82 -18.41 10.95
N GLU A 62 -3.88 -19.21 11.04
CA GLU A 62 -4.84 -19.13 12.14
C GLU A 62 -4.16 -19.34 13.49
N ASP A 63 -3.48 -20.48 13.67
CA ASP A 63 -2.94 -20.89 14.97
C ASP A 63 -1.79 -19.98 15.44
N GLN A 64 -0.95 -19.49 14.52
CA GLN A 64 0.29 -18.77 14.84
C GLN A 64 0.15 -17.24 14.75
N VAL A 65 -0.85 -16.72 14.03
CA VAL A 65 -0.97 -15.28 13.75
C VAL A 65 -2.36 -14.76 14.08
N THR A 66 -3.40 -15.26 13.41
CA THR A 66 -4.75 -14.69 13.50
C THR A 66 -5.37 -14.89 14.86
N TYR A 67 -5.26 -16.09 15.44
CA TYR A 67 -5.81 -16.39 16.76
C TYR A 67 -5.12 -15.59 17.89
N PRO A 68 -3.77 -15.54 17.99
CA PRO A 68 -3.10 -14.66 18.95
C PRO A 68 -3.44 -13.17 18.79
N LEU A 69 -3.60 -12.69 17.56
CA LEU A 69 -3.99 -11.30 17.30
C LEU A 69 -5.43 -11.04 17.73
N THR A 70 -6.39 -11.82 17.24
CA THR A 70 -7.82 -11.61 17.52
C THR A 70 -8.12 -11.68 19.01
N THR A 71 -7.58 -12.68 19.72
CA THR A 71 -7.78 -12.84 21.17
C THR A 71 -7.23 -11.68 21.98
N ALA A 72 -6.09 -11.12 21.58
CA ALA A 72 -5.55 -9.92 22.22
C ALA A 72 -6.37 -8.67 21.88
N MET A 73 -6.88 -8.57 20.65
CA MET A 73 -7.71 -7.43 20.22
C MET A 73 -9.09 -7.40 20.88
N LEU A 74 -9.61 -8.53 21.35
CA LEU A 74 -10.85 -8.57 22.15
C LEU A 74 -10.76 -7.78 23.46
N ALA A 75 -9.55 -7.60 24.01
CA ALA A 75 -9.33 -6.83 25.23
C ALA A 75 -9.18 -5.31 24.97
N VAL A 76 -9.18 -4.88 23.69
CA VAL A 76 -9.06 -3.46 23.35
C VAL A 76 -10.32 -2.73 23.81
N PRO A 77 -10.20 -1.65 24.61
CA PRO A 77 -11.35 -0.89 25.06
C PRO A 77 -12.18 -0.34 23.89
N GLY A 78 -13.50 -0.49 23.96
CA GLY A 78 -14.45 -0.05 22.93
C GLY A 78 -14.58 -0.99 21.72
N ALA A 79 -13.85 -2.11 21.67
CA ALA A 79 -14.05 -3.13 20.65
C ALA A 79 -15.36 -3.90 20.90
N VAL A 80 -16.24 -3.92 19.90
CA VAL A 80 -17.53 -4.64 19.94
C VAL A 80 -17.38 -6.04 19.35
N THR A 81 -16.76 -6.12 18.17
CA THR A 81 -16.51 -7.39 17.49
C THR A 81 -15.13 -7.40 16.86
N VAL A 82 -14.48 -8.56 16.90
CA VAL A 82 -13.21 -8.79 16.23
C VAL A 82 -13.39 -9.94 15.24
N ARG A 83 -13.11 -9.70 13.98
CA ARG A 83 -13.24 -10.70 12.90
C ARG A 83 -11.84 -11.05 12.39
N GLY A 84 -11.49 -12.34 12.41
CA GLY A 84 -10.25 -12.86 11.85
C GLY A 84 -10.51 -13.62 10.55
N TYR A 85 -9.66 -13.39 9.56
CA TYR A 85 -9.63 -14.16 8.31
C TYR A 85 -8.22 -14.67 8.06
N SER A 86 -8.11 -15.99 7.95
CA SER A 86 -6.85 -16.71 7.74
C SER A 86 -6.81 -17.24 6.32
N PHE A 87 -6.01 -16.60 5.47
CA PHE A 87 -5.78 -17.01 4.09
C PHE A 87 -4.39 -17.62 3.92
N PHE A 88 -4.15 -18.23 2.76
CA PHE A 88 -2.80 -18.64 2.39
C PHE A 88 -1.89 -17.39 2.26
N ASN A 89 -0.82 -17.33 3.05
CA ASN A 89 0.13 -16.22 3.23
C ASN A 89 -0.33 -15.00 4.04
N ASP A 90 -1.61 -14.81 4.33
CA ASP A 90 -2.08 -13.53 4.89
C ASP A 90 -3.16 -13.74 5.96
N SER A 91 -3.06 -12.94 7.02
CA SER A 91 -4.07 -12.82 8.07
C SER A 91 -4.66 -11.41 8.02
N TYR A 92 -5.98 -11.30 8.02
CA TYR A 92 -6.71 -10.04 8.17
C TYR A 92 -7.50 -10.06 9.47
N VAL A 93 -7.25 -9.08 10.33
CA VAL A 93 -7.99 -8.88 11.58
C VAL A 93 -8.72 -7.55 11.50
N TYR A 94 -10.05 -7.58 11.58
CA TYR A 94 -10.91 -6.42 11.60
C TYR A 94 -11.40 -6.20 13.03
N ILE A 95 -11.04 -5.07 13.64
CA ILE A 95 -11.49 -4.67 14.96
C ILE A 95 -12.57 -3.60 14.76
N ILE A 96 -13.81 -3.93 15.10
CA ILE A 96 -14.97 -3.04 14.97
C ILE A 96 -15.28 -2.45 16.34
N PHE A 97 -15.41 -1.13 16.41
CA PHE A 97 -15.63 -0.35 17.63
C PHE A 97 -17.08 0.09 17.77
N GLU A 98 -17.44 0.55 18.97
CA GLU A 98 -18.74 1.16 19.26
C GLU A 98 -18.95 2.44 18.43
N ASP A 99 -20.20 2.70 18.05
CA ASP A 99 -20.58 3.92 17.33
C ASP A 99 -20.15 5.19 18.08
N GLY A 100 -19.63 6.17 17.35
CA GLY A 100 -19.14 7.43 17.92
C GLY A 100 -17.73 7.36 18.51
N THR A 101 -17.05 6.22 18.45
CA THR A 101 -15.62 6.12 18.78
C THR A 101 -14.78 6.93 17.78
N ASP A 102 -13.86 7.74 18.27
CA ASP A 102 -12.90 8.43 17.40
C ASP A 102 -11.96 7.43 16.70
N LEU A 103 -11.86 7.52 15.37
CA LEU A 103 -11.07 6.58 14.58
C LEU A 103 -9.59 6.61 14.98
N TYR A 104 -9.02 7.80 15.20
CA TYR A 104 -7.60 7.91 15.51
C TYR A 104 -7.29 7.40 16.93
N TRP A 105 -8.19 7.62 17.88
CA TRP A 105 -8.14 6.99 19.20
C TRP A 105 -8.14 5.47 19.08
N ALA A 106 -9.10 4.90 18.34
CA ALA A 106 -9.19 3.45 18.11
C ALA A 106 -7.90 2.90 17.49
N ARG A 107 -7.35 3.57 16.47
CA ARG A 107 -6.08 3.20 15.83
C ARG A 107 -4.90 3.24 16.81
N SER A 108 -4.81 4.27 17.65
CA SER A 108 -3.76 4.36 18.68
C SER A 108 -3.91 3.26 19.74
N ARG A 109 -5.12 2.90 20.14
CA ARG A 109 -5.37 1.79 21.06
C ARG A 109 -4.97 0.45 20.44
N VAL A 110 -5.37 0.18 19.20
CA VAL A 110 -4.97 -1.05 18.50
C VAL A 110 -3.46 -1.14 18.35
N LEU A 111 -2.78 -0.02 18.04
CA LEU A 111 -1.31 0.00 17.92
C LEU A 111 -0.62 -0.39 19.23
N GLU A 112 -1.12 0.07 20.37
CA GLU A 112 -0.59 -0.27 21.69
C GLU A 112 -0.69 -1.78 21.96
N TYR A 113 -1.86 -2.37 21.74
CA TYR A 113 -2.07 -3.82 21.92
C TYR A 113 -1.27 -4.63 20.90
N LEU A 114 -1.18 -4.15 19.66
CA LEU A 114 -0.39 -4.81 18.62
C LEU A 114 1.09 -4.86 18.99
N SER A 115 1.63 -3.78 19.57
CA SER A 115 3.01 -3.73 20.03
C SER A 115 3.31 -4.77 21.13
N GLN A 116 2.36 -5.00 22.04
CA GLN A 116 2.50 -6.00 23.11
C GLN A 116 2.50 -7.44 22.57
N VAL A 117 1.72 -7.70 21.51
CA VAL A 117 1.55 -9.05 20.92
C VAL A 117 2.59 -9.35 19.84
N ALA A 118 3.19 -8.33 19.23
CA ALA A 118 4.15 -8.49 18.13
C ALA A 118 5.30 -9.46 18.46
N SER A 119 5.77 -9.47 19.71
CA SER A 119 6.82 -10.39 20.18
C SER A 119 6.41 -11.88 20.22
N LYS A 120 5.10 -12.17 20.26
CA LYS A 120 4.55 -13.53 20.26
C LYS A 120 4.32 -14.07 18.85
N LEU A 121 4.40 -13.22 17.83
CA LEU A 121 4.23 -13.62 16.44
C LEU A 121 5.52 -14.25 15.89
N PRO A 122 5.43 -15.17 14.92
CA PRO A 122 6.60 -15.66 14.20
C PRO A 122 7.43 -14.52 13.60
N VAL A 123 8.76 -14.65 13.60
CA VAL A 123 9.68 -13.62 13.07
C VAL A 123 9.38 -13.24 11.60
N ALA A 124 8.85 -14.19 10.83
CA ALA A 124 8.47 -13.96 9.43
C ALA A 124 7.11 -13.29 9.25
N ALA A 125 6.27 -13.23 10.30
CA ALA A 125 4.97 -12.59 10.27
C ALA A 125 5.15 -11.08 10.54
N LYS A 126 4.75 -10.25 9.59
CA LYS A 126 4.91 -8.78 9.68
C LYS A 126 3.53 -8.13 9.80
N PRO A 127 3.04 -7.81 11.02
CA PRO A 127 1.78 -7.13 11.19
C PRO A 127 1.91 -5.65 10.80
N ALA A 128 0.88 -5.12 10.15
CA ALA A 128 0.77 -3.72 9.78
C ALA A 128 -0.68 -3.23 9.99
N LEU A 129 -0.82 -1.97 10.39
CA LEU A 129 -2.11 -1.29 10.41
C LEU A 129 -2.56 -1.02 8.96
N GLY A 130 -3.84 -1.23 8.69
CA GLY A 130 -4.48 -0.85 7.44
C GLY A 130 -4.61 0.67 7.28
N PRO A 131 -5.10 1.13 6.12
CA PRO A 131 -5.29 2.56 5.83
C PRO A 131 -6.24 3.23 6.83
N ASP A 132 -6.16 4.55 6.96
CA ASP A 132 -7.11 5.37 7.73
C ASP A 132 -8.37 5.68 6.90
N ALA A 133 -8.99 4.62 6.38
CA ALA A 133 -10.14 4.66 5.49
C ALA A 133 -11.16 3.56 5.84
N THR A 134 -12.35 3.68 5.29
CA THR A 134 -13.46 2.74 5.48
C THR A 134 -13.76 1.97 4.19
N GLY A 135 -14.67 0.99 4.26
CA GLY A 135 -15.06 0.20 3.09
C GLY A 135 -15.73 1.03 1.97
N VAL A 136 -16.25 2.22 2.30
CA VAL A 136 -16.83 3.17 1.35
C VAL A 136 -15.81 4.17 0.79
N GLY A 137 -14.57 4.14 1.28
CA GLY A 137 -13.52 5.09 0.88
C GLY A 137 -13.00 4.91 -0.55
N TRP A 138 -13.50 3.95 -1.33
CA TRP A 138 -13.04 3.70 -2.69
C TRP A 138 -13.69 4.72 -3.65
N ILE A 139 -13.01 5.83 -3.89
CA ILE A 139 -13.60 7.01 -4.56
C ILE A 139 -13.23 7.18 -6.04
N PHE A 140 -12.12 6.57 -6.48
CA PHE A 140 -11.64 6.70 -7.86
C PHE A 140 -10.93 5.42 -8.28
N GLN A 141 -11.25 4.89 -9.46
CA GLN A 141 -10.62 3.71 -10.04
C GLN A 141 -10.19 3.96 -11.48
N TYR A 142 -9.00 3.51 -11.84
CA TYR A 142 -8.51 3.57 -13.22
C TYR A 142 -7.76 2.31 -13.61
N ALA A 143 -7.63 2.10 -14.91
CA ALA A 143 -6.78 1.12 -15.53
C ALA A 143 -5.68 1.83 -16.35
N LEU A 144 -4.48 1.29 -16.31
CA LEU A 144 -3.38 1.59 -17.21
C LEU A 144 -3.44 0.62 -18.37
N VAL A 145 -3.45 1.18 -19.56
CA VAL A 145 -3.43 0.41 -20.81
C VAL A 145 -2.41 1.00 -21.76
N ASP A 146 -1.75 0.12 -22.51
CA ASP A 146 -0.96 0.51 -23.67
C ASP A 146 -1.48 -0.25 -24.89
N ARG A 147 -2.19 0.48 -25.76
CA ARG A 147 -2.76 -0.07 -27.00
C ARG A 147 -1.74 -0.25 -28.11
N THR A 148 -0.55 0.34 -27.95
CA THR A 148 0.57 0.18 -28.90
C THR A 148 1.31 -1.13 -28.69
N GLY A 149 1.12 -1.77 -27.54
CA GLY A 149 1.80 -3.04 -27.18
C GLY A 149 3.29 -2.88 -26.94
N ARG A 150 3.77 -1.64 -26.68
CA ARG A 150 5.17 -1.37 -26.35
C ARG A 150 5.49 -1.72 -24.91
N HIS A 151 4.50 -1.62 -24.03
CA HIS A 151 4.61 -1.90 -22.61
C HIS A 151 3.81 -3.13 -22.19
N ASP A 152 4.47 -4.01 -21.45
CA ASP A 152 3.83 -5.21 -20.90
C ASP A 152 3.19 -4.96 -19.51
N LEU A 153 2.49 -5.95 -18.99
CA LEU A 153 1.84 -5.87 -17.67
C LEU A 153 2.82 -5.65 -16.51
N ALA A 154 4.09 -6.01 -16.67
CA ALA A 154 5.10 -5.84 -15.62
C ALA A 154 5.66 -4.41 -15.63
N GLU A 155 5.82 -3.82 -16.80
CA GLU A 155 6.18 -2.42 -16.95
C GLU A 155 5.04 -1.50 -16.47
N LEU A 156 3.80 -1.76 -16.90
CA LEU A 156 2.63 -1.01 -16.41
C LEU A 156 2.46 -1.14 -14.89
N ARG A 157 2.70 -2.34 -14.34
CA ARG A 157 2.70 -2.55 -12.88
C ARG A 157 3.81 -1.76 -12.19
N SER A 158 4.98 -1.67 -12.80
CA SER A 158 6.10 -0.91 -12.26
C SER A 158 5.82 0.59 -12.28
N ILE A 159 5.22 1.11 -13.36
CA ILE A 159 4.78 2.51 -13.46
C ILE A 159 3.74 2.81 -12.36
N GLN A 160 2.77 1.91 -12.17
CA GLN A 160 1.77 2.07 -11.13
C GLN A 160 2.38 2.10 -9.72
N ASP A 161 3.22 1.11 -9.37
CA ASP A 161 3.73 0.96 -8.01
C ASP A 161 4.83 1.96 -7.65
N TRP A 162 5.64 2.40 -8.62
CA TRP A 162 6.83 3.22 -8.38
C TRP A 162 6.73 4.67 -8.85
N PHE A 163 5.70 5.02 -9.63
CA PHE A 163 5.46 6.40 -10.06
C PHE A 163 4.07 6.89 -9.63
N LEU A 164 3.00 6.35 -10.22
CA LEU A 164 1.65 6.87 -9.99
C LEU A 164 1.21 6.76 -8.54
N LYS A 165 1.48 5.62 -7.89
CA LYS A 165 1.13 5.41 -6.48
C LYS A 165 1.69 6.51 -5.58
N TYR A 166 2.99 6.81 -5.70
CA TYR A 166 3.63 7.83 -4.85
C TYR A 166 3.10 9.23 -5.17
N GLU A 167 2.95 9.57 -6.44
CA GLU A 167 2.44 10.89 -6.85
C GLU A 167 1.00 11.12 -6.38
N LEU A 168 0.14 10.10 -6.45
CA LEU A 168 -1.26 10.18 -6.05
C LEU A 168 -1.45 10.10 -4.54
N GLN A 169 -0.58 9.40 -3.82
CA GLN A 169 -0.57 9.39 -2.35
C GLN A 169 -0.27 10.78 -1.74
N THR A 170 0.36 11.69 -2.49
CA THR A 170 0.60 13.07 -2.02
C THR A 170 -0.65 13.95 -2.05
N VAL A 171 -1.73 13.50 -2.68
CA VAL A 171 -2.95 14.30 -2.85
C VAL A 171 -3.68 14.39 -1.51
N GLU A 172 -4.04 15.61 -1.11
CA GLU A 172 -4.83 15.84 0.09
C GLU A 172 -6.16 15.07 0.04
N GLY A 173 -6.54 14.45 1.16
CA GLY A 173 -7.72 13.59 1.27
C GLY A 173 -7.50 12.13 0.86
N VAL A 174 -6.36 11.78 0.24
CA VAL A 174 -6.03 10.38 -0.06
C VAL A 174 -5.37 9.70 1.15
N SER A 175 -5.87 8.52 1.49
CA SER A 175 -5.32 7.63 2.53
C SER A 175 -4.35 6.62 1.92
N GLU A 176 -4.78 5.96 0.85
CA GLU A 176 -4.02 4.92 0.19
C GLU A 176 -4.30 4.91 -1.31
N VAL A 177 -3.30 4.51 -2.08
CA VAL A 177 -3.43 4.18 -3.50
C VAL A 177 -3.08 2.70 -3.64
N ALA A 178 -4.11 1.90 -3.84
CA ALA A 178 -3.99 0.45 -3.94
C ALA A 178 -3.88 0.03 -5.40
N THR A 179 -2.95 -0.89 -5.69
CA THR A 179 -2.75 -1.43 -7.04
C THR A 179 -3.54 -2.72 -7.22
N ILE A 180 -4.26 -2.83 -8.33
CA ILE A 180 -5.03 -4.03 -8.73
C ILE A 180 -4.41 -4.62 -10.00
N GLY A 181 -4.30 -5.95 -10.06
CA GLY A 181 -3.81 -6.64 -11.25
C GLY A 181 -2.33 -6.40 -11.58
N GLY A 182 -1.97 -6.67 -12.82
CA GLY A 182 -0.58 -6.60 -13.31
C GLY A 182 0.35 -7.70 -12.82
N MET A 183 1.61 -7.62 -13.26
CA MET A 183 2.64 -8.61 -12.95
C MET A 183 3.80 -7.95 -12.22
N VAL A 184 4.02 -8.30 -10.94
CA VAL A 184 5.21 -7.80 -10.22
C VAL A 184 6.43 -8.53 -10.79
N LYS A 185 7.39 -7.77 -11.31
CA LYS A 185 8.64 -8.31 -11.86
C LYS A 185 9.44 -9.01 -10.77
N GLN A 186 9.73 -10.30 -10.96
CA GLN A 186 10.50 -11.11 -10.03
C GLN A 186 11.68 -11.79 -10.73
N TYR A 187 12.87 -11.68 -10.12
CA TYR A 187 14.02 -12.51 -10.49
C TYR A 187 13.82 -13.91 -9.91
N GLN A 188 13.67 -14.91 -10.77
CA GLN A 188 13.41 -16.29 -10.40
C GLN A 188 14.67 -17.13 -10.62
N VAL A 189 15.18 -17.72 -9.53
CA VAL A 189 16.30 -18.67 -9.55
C VAL A 189 15.75 -20.08 -9.49
N VAL A 190 15.63 -20.74 -10.64
CA VAL A 190 15.10 -22.10 -10.79
C VAL A 190 16.23 -23.10 -10.69
N VAL A 191 16.44 -23.63 -9.48
CA VAL A 191 17.57 -24.52 -9.19
C VAL A 191 17.32 -25.95 -9.71
N ASP A 192 18.32 -26.55 -10.36
CA ASP A 192 18.26 -27.94 -10.82
C ASP A 192 18.76 -28.91 -9.72
N PRO A 193 17.89 -29.78 -9.17
CA PRO A 193 18.28 -30.71 -8.11
C PRO A 193 19.38 -31.70 -8.51
N ASN A 194 19.46 -32.08 -9.79
CA ASN A 194 20.48 -33.00 -10.28
C ASN A 194 21.85 -32.34 -10.32
N ARG A 195 21.91 -31.07 -10.74
CA ARG A 195 23.16 -30.29 -10.73
C ARG A 195 23.64 -30.03 -9.31
N LEU A 196 22.74 -29.68 -8.38
CA LEU A 196 23.09 -29.56 -6.97
C LEU A 196 23.72 -30.84 -6.43
N ARG A 197 23.12 -32.00 -6.73
CA ARG A 197 23.65 -33.30 -6.33
C ARG A 197 25.03 -33.57 -6.93
N ALA A 198 25.22 -33.30 -8.22
CA ALA A 198 26.49 -33.51 -8.92
C ALA A 198 27.64 -32.67 -8.30
N TYR A 199 27.34 -31.45 -7.86
CA TYR A 199 28.32 -30.57 -7.22
C TYR A 199 28.38 -30.69 -5.69
N GLY A 200 27.57 -31.59 -5.10
CA GLY A 200 27.51 -31.78 -3.65
C GLY A 200 27.03 -30.54 -2.88
N LEU A 201 26.14 -29.75 -3.49
CA LEU A 201 25.55 -28.55 -2.90
C LEU A 201 24.17 -28.82 -2.32
N THR A 202 23.82 -28.10 -1.26
CA THR A 202 22.46 -28.10 -0.70
C THR A 202 21.70 -26.87 -1.16
N LEU A 203 20.37 -26.95 -1.20
CA LEU A 203 19.52 -25.78 -1.49
C LEU A 203 19.76 -24.65 -0.48
N SER A 204 20.03 -24.98 0.79
CA SER A 204 20.36 -23.98 1.80
C SER A 204 21.68 -23.26 1.51
N ALA A 205 22.65 -23.91 0.88
CA ALA A 205 23.91 -23.27 0.49
C ALA A 205 23.67 -22.23 -0.60
N VAL A 206 22.83 -22.56 -1.60
CA VAL A 206 22.42 -21.62 -2.65
C VAL A 206 21.70 -20.42 -2.05
N ARG A 207 20.71 -20.65 -1.17
CA ARG A 207 19.98 -19.57 -0.49
C ARG A 207 20.91 -18.60 0.25
N LYS A 208 21.85 -19.14 1.03
CA LYS A 208 22.82 -18.33 1.79
C LYS A 208 23.78 -17.57 0.88
N ALA A 209 24.17 -18.14 -0.26
CA ALA A 209 25.03 -17.46 -1.22
C ALA A 209 24.31 -16.25 -1.83
N ILE A 210 23.03 -16.40 -2.21
CA ILE A 210 22.20 -15.30 -2.72
C ILE A 210 22.00 -14.23 -1.63
N GLU A 211 21.67 -14.62 -0.40
CA GLU A 211 21.50 -13.68 0.73
C GLU A 211 22.77 -12.85 1.00
N ARG A 212 23.96 -13.44 0.83
CA ARG A 212 25.25 -12.76 1.02
C ARG A 212 25.69 -11.93 -0.18
N GLY A 213 25.24 -12.29 -1.38
CA GLY A 213 25.63 -11.65 -2.63
C GLY A 213 24.85 -10.38 -2.97
N ASN A 214 23.91 -9.95 -2.14
CA ASN A 214 23.06 -8.78 -2.39
C ASN A 214 23.07 -7.80 -1.21
N GLN A 215 24.24 -7.23 -0.91
CA GLN A 215 24.43 -6.31 0.22
C GLN A 215 25.47 -5.24 -0.11
N GLU A 216 25.20 -4.00 0.30
CA GLU A 216 26.21 -2.95 0.35
C GLU A 216 26.73 -2.75 1.77
N THR A 217 27.98 -2.32 1.90
CA THR A 217 28.60 -2.06 3.21
C THR A 217 29.43 -0.79 3.18
N GLY A 218 29.30 0.03 4.22
CA GLY A 218 30.12 1.22 4.45
C GLY A 218 31.39 0.89 5.21
N GLY A 219 32.53 1.42 4.75
CA GLY A 219 33.86 1.27 5.33
C GLY A 219 34.30 2.46 6.20
N ARG A 220 33.36 3.29 6.67
CA ARG A 220 33.61 4.57 7.36
C ARG A 220 34.29 5.60 6.44
N VAL A 221 34.99 6.57 7.02
CA VAL A 221 35.68 7.65 6.32
C VAL A 221 37.19 7.54 6.53
N ILE A 222 37.95 7.95 5.52
CA ILE A 222 39.39 8.15 5.57
C ILE A 222 39.65 9.65 5.36
N GLU A 223 40.38 10.28 6.27
CA GLU A 223 40.80 11.67 6.12
C GLU A 223 42.06 11.75 5.26
N MET A 224 42.01 12.53 4.19
CA MET A 224 43.15 12.80 3.30
C MET A 224 43.10 14.26 2.85
N ALA A 225 44.21 14.98 3.02
CA ALA A 225 44.33 16.39 2.62
C ALA A 225 43.19 17.28 3.16
N GLU A 226 42.88 17.16 4.46
CA GLU A 226 41.82 17.92 5.14
C GLU A 226 40.40 17.67 4.56
N ALA A 227 40.22 16.59 3.81
CA ALA A 227 38.93 16.14 3.29
C ALA A 227 38.59 14.71 3.76
N GLU A 228 37.31 14.46 4.01
CA GLU A 228 36.80 13.13 4.37
C GLU A 228 36.36 12.35 3.12
N TYR A 229 36.94 11.17 2.92
CA TYR A 229 36.58 10.25 1.86
C TYR A 229 35.78 9.08 2.42
N MET A 230 34.50 9.01 2.06
CA MET A 230 33.63 7.90 2.42
C MET A 230 34.03 6.65 1.64
N VAL A 231 34.33 5.57 2.37
CA VAL A 231 34.59 4.25 1.79
C VAL A 231 33.26 3.53 1.65
N ARG A 232 32.87 3.17 0.42
CA ARG A 232 31.67 2.40 0.11
C ARG A 232 32.06 1.17 -0.71
N ALA A 233 31.60 0.00 -0.27
CA ALA A 233 31.67 -1.23 -1.05
C ALA A 233 30.31 -1.51 -1.69
N SER A 234 30.29 -1.59 -3.02
CA SER A 234 29.10 -2.00 -3.78
C SER A 234 28.90 -3.51 -3.71
N GLY A 235 27.65 -3.95 -3.79
CA GLY A 235 27.29 -5.36 -3.80
C GLY A 235 25.79 -5.61 -3.98
N TYR A 236 25.05 -4.63 -4.51
CA TYR A 236 23.67 -4.86 -4.95
C TYR A 236 23.65 -5.62 -6.28
N ILE A 237 22.60 -6.39 -6.45
CA ILE A 237 22.28 -7.08 -7.70
C ILE A 237 21.36 -6.17 -8.50
N ASP A 238 21.84 -5.70 -9.65
CA ASP A 238 21.06 -4.83 -10.54
C ASP A 238 20.61 -5.56 -11.80
N SER A 239 21.29 -6.66 -12.16
CA SER A 239 21.08 -7.39 -13.40
C SER A 239 20.93 -8.91 -13.20
N LEU A 240 20.44 -9.60 -14.23
CA LEU A 240 20.40 -11.08 -14.26
C LEU A 240 21.82 -11.65 -14.21
N GLU A 241 22.75 -10.99 -14.89
CA GLU A 241 24.16 -11.36 -14.97
C GLU A 241 24.84 -11.32 -13.60
N ASP A 242 24.45 -10.38 -12.74
CA ASP A 242 24.98 -10.30 -11.37
C ASP A 242 24.55 -11.51 -10.54
N LEU A 243 23.28 -11.95 -10.65
CA LEU A 243 22.80 -13.19 -10.03
C LEU A 243 23.57 -14.41 -10.55
N GLU A 244 23.75 -14.49 -11.86
CA GLU A 244 24.46 -15.61 -12.51
C GLU A 244 25.89 -15.78 -12.01
N ARG A 245 26.55 -14.66 -11.67
CA ARG A 245 27.95 -14.60 -11.23
C ARG A 245 28.13 -14.83 -9.73
N ILE A 246 27.07 -15.06 -8.97
CA ILE A 246 27.19 -15.33 -7.53
C ILE A 246 28.02 -16.60 -7.31
N PRO A 247 29.15 -16.53 -6.60
CA PRO A 247 29.97 -17.70 -6.32
C PRO A 247 29.32 -18.57 -5.23
N LEU A 248 29.18 -19.86 -5.52
CA LEU A 248 28.63 -20.85 -4.59
C LEU A 248 29.72 -21.61 -3.83
N LYS A 249 30.80 -21.97 -4.54
CA LYS A 249 31.93 -22.73 -4.03
C LYS A 249 33.16 -22.42 -4.87
N VAL A 250 34.35 -22.57 -4.30
CA VAL A 250 35.62 -22.52 -5.04
C VAL A 250 36.28 -23.89 -4.92
N ASN A 251 36.73 -24.44 -6.04
CA ASN A 251 37.46 -25.71 -6.07
C ASN A 251 38.90 -25.53 -5.59
N ALA A 252 39.60 -26.63 -5.29
CA ALA A 252 40.99 -26.60 -4.83
C ALA A 252 41.94 -25.90 -5.83
N ASP A 253 41.61 -25.95 -7.13
CA ASP A 253 42.35 -25.31 -8.22
C ASP A 253 42.02 -23.81 -8.40
N GLY A 254 41.15 -23.24 -7.55
CA GLY A 254 40.76 -21.83 -7.59
C GLY A 254 39.62 -21.48 -8.56
N THR A 255 39.07 -22.45 -9.29
CA THR A 255 37.91 -22.22 -10.17
C THR A 255 36.61 -22.08 -9.35
N PRO A 256 35.87 -20.96 -9.49
CA PRO A 256 34.59 -20.79 -8.82
C PRO A 256 33.48 -21.57 -9.54
N LEU A 257 32.62 -22.22 -8.77
CA LEU A 257 31.32 -22.71 -9.17
C LEU A 257 30.30 -21.59 -8.93
N LEU A 258 29.60 -21.18 -9.97
CA LEU A 258 28.69 -20.04 -9.99
C LEU A 258 27.23 -20.47 -9.92
N LEU A 259 26.33 -19.53 -9.64
CA LEU A 259 24.90 -19.81 -9.53
C LEU A 259 24.31 -20.32 -10.86
N ARG A 260 24.74 -19.74 -11.99
CA ARG A 260 24.34 -20.19 -13.35
C ARG A 260 24.69 -21.65 -13.65
N ASP A 261 25.68 -22.20 -12.96
CA ASP A 261 26.10 -23.58 -13.18
C ASP A 261 25.10 -24.57 -12.60
N VAL A 262 24.28 -24.15 -11.62
CA VAL A 262 23.32 -25.03 -10.91
C VAL A 262 21.86 -24.58 -10.99
N ALA A 263 21.59 -23.41 -11.57
CA ALA A 263 20.24 -22.85 -11.68
C ALA A 263 20.01 -22.13 -13.01
N ASP A 264 18.77 -22.17 -13.49
CA ASP A 264 18.26 -21.32 -14.56
C ASP A 264 17.73 -20.01 -13.94
N ILE A 265 18.26 -18.87 -14.36
CA ILE A 265 17.91 -17.57 -13.79
C ILE A 265 17.14 -16.79 -14.84
N ARG A 266 15.91 -16.41 -14.52
CA ARG A 266 15.01 -15.75 -15.46
C ARG A 266 14.17 -14.69 -14.78
N LEU A 267 13.69 -13.74 -15.58
CA LEU A 267 12.64 -12.82 -15.15
C LEU A 267 11.28 -13.47 -15.37
N GLY A 268 10.40 -13.34 -14.37
CA GLY A 268 9.04 -13.83 -14.44
C GLY A 268 8.13 -13.08 -13.47
N PRO A 269 6.81 -13.34 -13.52
CA PRO A 269 5.86 -12.71 -12.61
C PRO A 269 5.93 -13.34 -11.22
N GLU A 270 5.73 -12.53 -10.18
CA GLU A 270 5.39 -13.02 -8.85
C GLU A 270 4.03 -13.72 -8.85
N LEU A 271 3.80 -14.58 -7.86
CA LEU A 271 2.49 -15.19 -7.62
C LEU A 271 1.39 -14.12 -7.50
N ARG A 272 0.50 -14.09 -8.48
CA ARG A 272 -0.60 -13.12 -8.55
C ARG A 272 -1.66 -13.43 -7.49
N ARG A 273 -2.09 -12.40 -6.77
CA ARG A 273 -3.18 -12.45 -5.76
C ARG A 273 -4.48 -11.82 -6.23
N GLY A 274 -4.42 -11.04 -7.30
CA GLY A 274 -5.58 -10.43 -7.94
C GLY A 274 -5.28 -10.21 -9.42
N ILE A 275 -6.33 -10.25 -10.23
CA ILE A 275 -6.27 -10.02 -11.68
C ILE A 275 -7.19 -8.84 -11.97
N GLY A 276 -6.69 -7.86 -12.72
CA GLY A 276 -7.49 -6.78 -13.27
C GLY A 276 -7.74 -7.07 -14.74
N GLU A 277 -8.94 -6.77 -15.24
CA GLU A 277 -9.35 -6.94 -16.63
C GLU A 277 -10.11 -5.67 -17.03
N LEU A 278 -9.94 -5.25 -18.29
CA LEU A 278 -10.65 -4.10 -18.82
C LEU A 278 -11.48 -4.47 -20.06
N ASN A 279 -12.80 -4.32 -19.94
CA ASN A 279 -13.78 -4.40 -21.04
C ASN A 279 -13.84 -5.73 -21.82
N GLY A 280 -13.28 -6.82 -21.29
CA GLY A 280 -13.18 -8.10 -21.99
C GLY A 280 -12.08 -8.13 -23.06
N GLU A 281 -11.23 -7.10 -23.13
CA GLU A 281 -10.17 -6.95 -24.13
C GLU A 281 -8.81 -7.46 -23.62
N GLY A 282 -8.68 -7.75 -22.32
CA GLY A 282 -7.47 -8.31 -21.74
C GLY A 282 -7.21 -7.91 -20.29
N GLU A 283 -6.19 -8.54 -19.71
CA GLU A 283 -5.71 -8.17 -18.38
C GLU A 283 -5.16 -6.73 -18.40
N ALA A 284 -5.41 -6.00 -17.33
CA ALA A 284 -4.95 -4.62 -17.14
C ALA A 284 -4.41 -4.40 -15.72
N VAL A 285 -3.60 -3.36 -15.57
CA VAL A 285 -3.13 -2.90 -14.26
C VAL A 285 -4.01 -1.74 -13.84
N GLY A 286 -4.59 -1.79 -12.64
CA GLY A 286 -5.45 -0.73 -12.13
C GLY A 286 -4.91 -0.08 -10.87
N GLY A 287 -5.41 1.12 -10.60
CA GLY A 287 -5.22 1.84 -9.34
C GLY A 287 -6.56 2.19 -8.73
N VAL A 288 -6.69 2.01 -7.42
CA VAL A 288 -7.83 2.44 -6.63
C VAL A 288 -7.37 3.50 -5.63
N ILE A 289 -7.98 4.66 -5.69
CA ILE A 289 -7.78 5.73 -4.73
C ILE A 289 -8.75 5.52 -3.56
N ILE A 290 -8.16 5.38 -2.39
CA ILE A 290 -8.87 5.20 -1.15
C ILE A 290 -8.79 6.53 -0.38
N MET A 291 -9.95 7.16 -0.18
CA MET A 291 -10.11 8.39 0.58
C MET A 291 -9.92 8.16 2.06
N ARG A 292 -9.32 9.14 2.74
CA ARG A 292 -9.21 9.19 4.20
C ARG A 292 -10.58 9.40 4.84
N TRP A 293 -10.76 8.79 6.00
CA TRP A 293 -11.97 8.93 6.80
C TRP A 293 -12.26 10.40 7.15
N GLY A 294 -13.53 10.79 7.00
CA GLY A 294 -14.01 12.15 7.30
C GLY A 294 -13.70 13.21 6.24
N GLU A 295 -13.05 12.85 5.14
CA GLU A 295 -12.76 13.77 4.03
C GLU A 295 -13.93 13.88 3.03
N ASN A 296 -13.86 14.90 2.18
CA ASN A 296 -14.85 15.13 1.13
C ASN A 296 -14.48 14.36 -0.16
N ALA A 297 -15.35 13.44 -0.57
CA ALA A 297 -15.15 12.60 -1.75
C ALA A 297 -15.03 13.42 -3.04
N LEU A 298 -15.96 14.34 -3.31
CA LEU A 298 -15.96 15.14 -4.53
C LEU A 298 -14.68 15.98 -4.67
N ALA A 299 -14.31 16.69 -3.60
CA ALA A 299 -13.12 17.53 -3.58
C ALA A 299 -11.84 16.70 -3.77
N THR A 300 -11.78 15.49 -3.18
CA THR A 300 -10.64 14.59 -3.34
C THR A 300 -10.55 14.06 -4.77
N ILE A 301 -11.68 13.67 -5.38
CA ILE A 301 -11.75 13.22 -6.78
C ILE A 301 -11.27 14.33 -7.72
N GLU A 302 -11.71 15.58 -7.53
CA GLU A 302 -11.27 16.71 -8.36
C GLU A 302 -9.75 16.92 -8.27
N ARG A 303 -9.19 16.90 -7.06
CA ARG A 303 -7.73 17.00 -6.87
C ARG A 303 -6.97 15.85 -7.54
N VAL A 304 -7.50 14.63 -7.44
CA VAL A 304 -6.92 13.44 -8.10
C VAL A 304 -6.95 13.60 -9.61
N LYS A 305 -8.08 14.01 -10.21
CA LYS A 305 -8.20 14.25 -11.65
C LYS A 305 -7.20 15.29 -12.14
N THR A 306 -7.12 16.44 -11.46
CA THR A 306 -6.13 17.48 -11.80
C THR A 306 -4.70 16.99 -11.65
N LYS A 307 -4.41 16.12 -10.67
CA LYS A 307 -3.08 15.52 -10.51
C LYS A 307 -2.78 14.55 -11.65
N LEU A 308 -3.73 13.68 -12.04
CA LEU A 308 -3.58 12.75 -13.15
C LEU A 308 -3.31 13.47 -14.47
N GLU A 309 -4.07 14.54 -14.79
CA GLU A 309 -3.84 15.36 -15.99
C GLU A 309 -2.40 15.92 -16.07
N ARG A 310 -1.80 16.25 -14.91
CA ARG A 310 -0.40 16.70 -14.86
C ARG A 310 0.59 15.55 -15.03
N LEU A 311 0.24 14.36 -14.54
CA LEU A 311 1.10 13.17 -14.60
C LEU A 311 1.08 12.52 -15.98
N GLU A 312 0.05 12.73 -16.79
CA GLU A 312 -0.04 12.23 -18.17
C GLU A 312 1.20 12.61 -19.00
N ALA A 313 1.73 13.83 -18.82
CA ALA A 313 2.94 14.27 -19.52
C ALA A 313 4.23 13.52 -19.09
N GLY A 314 4.21 12.86 -17.94
CA GLY A 314 5.32 12.05 -17.42
C GLY A 314 5.19 10.56 -17.72
N LEU A 315 4.09 10.13 -18.36
CA LEU A 315 3.90 8.73 -18.74
C LEU A 315 4.74 8.40 -19.99
N PRO A 316 5.25 7.16 -20.09
CA PRO A 316 5.86 6.68 -21.32
C PRO A 316 4.90 6.73 -22.51
N ASP A 317 5.44 6.94 -23.71
CA ASP A 317 4.65 7.02 -24.93
C ASP A 317 3.76 5.78 -25.09
N GLY A 318 2.45 5.99 -25.29
CA GLY A 318 1.47 4.92 -25.52
C GLY A 318 0.76 4.42 -24.25
N VAL A 319 1.25 4.78 -23.06
CA VAL A 319 0.55 4.47 -21.80
C VAL A 319 -0.57 5.48 -21.58
N GLU A 320 -1.79 4.98 -21.43
CA GLU A 320 -2.99 5.76 -21.19
C GLU A 320 -3.65 5.38 -19.87
N ILE A 321 -4.23 6.39 -19.18
CA ILE A 321 -5.01 6.19 -17.96
C ILE A 321 -6.49 6.21 -18.33
N VAL A 322 -7.15 5.06 -18.25
CA VAL A 322 -8.59 4.92 -18.51
C VAL A 322 -9.33 4.85 -17.19
N THR A 323 -10.20 5.82 -16.94
CA THR A 323 -11.06 5.82 -15.75
C THR A 323 -12.12 4.72 -15.85
N THR A 324 -12.41 4.03 -14.74
CA THR A 324 -13.22 2.78 -14.71
C THR A 324 -14.42 2.81 -13.76
N TYR A 325 -14.75 3.98 -13.19
CA TYR A 325 -15.86 4.17 -12.26
C TYR A 325 -16.76 5.33 -12.68
#